data_AF-A0A1Y3YNJ1-F1
#
_entry.id   AF-A0A1Y3YNJ1-F1
#
_cell.length_a   1.000
_cell.length_b   1.000
_cell.length_c   1.000
_cell.angle_alpha   90.00
_cell.angle_beta   90.00
_cell.angle_gamma   90.00
#
_symmetry.space_group_name_H-M   'P 1'
#
loop_
_entity.id
_entity.type
_entity.pdbx_description
1 polymer ?
#
loop_
_entity_poly.entity_id
_entity_poly.type
_entity_poly.pdbx_seq_one_letter_code
_entity_poly.pdbx_strand_id
1 'polypeptide(L)' 'MTGFTPQELEEMAQADAEIDREFEADWDLELPPPVPQLVWVSRLARQHHTTYGRFVSTHTEEEIRELVEQLKGETR' A
#
# COMPACT_ATOMS: atom_id res chain seq x y z
N MET A 1 11.68 -45.64 4.98
CA MET A 1 10.73 -44.69 4.38
C MET A 1 9.44 -44.80 5.17
N THR A 2 9.28 -44.03 6.23
CA THR A 2 7.96 -43.87 6.86
C THR A 2 7.31 -42.68 6.15
N GLY A 3 6.72 -42.98 5.00
CA GLY A 3 5.84 -42.04 4.32
C GLY A 3 4.54 -41.94 5.10
N PHE A 4 3.97 -40.75 5.10
CA PHE A 4 2.64 -40.47 5.63
C PHE A 4 1.62 -41.48 5.10
N THR A 5 0.69 -41.88 5.97
CA THR A 5 -0.45 -42.70 5.58
C THR A 5 -1.36 -41.91 4.62
N PRO A 6 -2.15 -42.59 3.77
CA PRO A 6 -3.08 -41.92 2.87
C PRO A 6 -4.03 -40.93 3.56
N GLN A 7 -4.40 -41.23 4.81
CA GLN A 7 -5.28 -40.40 5.61
C GLN A 7 -4.59 -39.12 6.10
N GLU A 8 -3.34 -39.21 6.56
CA GLU A 8 -2.54 -38.03 6.94
C GLU A 8 -2.29 -37.11 5.73
N LEU A 9 -2.13 -37.67 4.53
CA LEU A 9 -2.00 -36.88 3.31
C LEU A 9 -3.29 -36.14 2.93
N GLU A 10 -4.45 -36.76 3.19
CA GLU A 10 -5.76 -36.14 2.95
C GLU A 10 -6.05 -35.03 3.98
N GLU A 11 -5.69 -35.24 5.24
CA GLU A 11 -5.77 -34.22 6.30
C GLU A 11 -4.86 -33.02 6.00
N MET A 12 -3.62 -33.26 5.55
CA MET A 12 -2.72 -32.18 5.12
C MET A 12 -3.27 -31.41 3.92
N ALA A 13 -3.80 -32.10 2.91
CA ALA A 13 -4.40 -31.45 1.74
C ALA A 13 -5.63 -30.61 2.09
N GLN A 14 -6.43 -31.05 3.08
CA GLN A 14 -7.57 -30.28 3.57
C GLN A 14 -7.13 -29.03 4.34
N ALA A 15 -6.11 -29.16 5.20
CA ALA A 15 -5.56 -28.04 5.95
C ALA A 15 -4.93 -26.98 5.04
N ASP A 16 -4.15 -27.40 4.03
CA ASP A 16 -3.57 -26.50 3.03
C ASP A 16 -4.68 -25.75 2.26
N ALA A 17 -5.74 -26.45 1.85
CA ALA A 17 -6.87 -25.84 1.14
C ALA A 17 -7.72 -24.89 2.02
N GLU A 18 -7.73 -25.08 3.34
CA GLU A 18 -8.37 -24.17 4.30
C GLU A 18 -7.53 -22.90 4.46
N ILE A 19 -6.21 -23.05 4.62
CA ILE A 19 -5.25 -21.94 4.70
C ILE A 19 -5.30 -21.08 3.43
N ASP A 20 -5.27 -21.69 2.25
CA ASP A 20 -5.34 -20.96 0.99
C ASP A 20 -6.65 -20.16 0.86
N ARG A 21 -7.78 -20.74 1.30
CA ARG A 21 -9.08 -20.07 1.29
C ARG A 21 -9.13 -18.89 2.26
N GLU A 22 -8.59 -19.04 3.46
CA GLU A 22 -8.51 -17.95 4.44
C GLU A 22 -7.57 -16.84 3.99
N PHE A 23 -6.43 -17.21 3.39
CA PHE A 23 -5.44 -16.26 2.88
C PHE A 23 -5.96 -15.46 1.68
N GLU A 24 -6.64 -16.10 0.72
CA GLU A 24 -7.25 -15.42 -0.42
C GLU A 24 -8.43 -14.52 0.00
N ALA A 25 -9.17 -14.89 1.06
CA ALA A 25 -10.29 -14.09 1.56
C ALA A 25 -9.84 -12.75 2.19
N ASP A 26 -8.67 -12.71 2.81
CA ASP A 26 -8.15 -11.52 3.50
C ASP A 26 -7.30 -10.62 2.59
N TRP A 27 -6.71 -11.19 1.52
CA TRP A 27 -5.79 -10.45 0.63
C TRP A 27 -6.46 -9.37 -0.24
N ASP A 28 -7.74 -9.55 -0.57
CA ASP A 28 -8.50 -8.63 -1.44
C ASP A 28 -9.22 -7.50 -0.66
N LEU A 29 -9.13 -7.49 0.68
CA LEU A 29 -9.91 -6.58 1.55
C LEU A 29 -9.11 -5.40 2.10
N GLU A 30 -7.78 -5.45 2.08
CA GLU A 30 -6.97 -4.35 2.59
C GLU A 30 -6.74 -3.30 1.48
N LEU A 31 -7.52 -2.21 1.54
CA LEU A 31 -7.20 -1.00 0.78
C LEU A 31 -5.72 -0.65 1.01
N PRO A 32 -4.95 -0.35 -0.06
CA PRO A 32 -3.56 0.02 0.10
C PRO A 32 -3.47 1.16 1.11
N PRO A 33 -2.48 1.12 2.02
CA PRO A 33 -2.40 2.09 3.11
C PRO A 33 -2.36 3.51 2.54
N PRO A 34 -3.01 4.48 3.21
CA PRO A 34 -3.04 5.85 2.72
C PRO A 34 -1.60 6.36 2.55
N VAL A 35 -1.30 6.88 1.36
CA VAL A 35 0.02 7.44 1.06
C VAL A 35 0.30 8.60 2.02
N PRO A 36 1.41 8.58 2.79
CA PRO A 36 1.71 9.62 3.76
C PRO A 36 1.79 11.02 3.14
N GLN A 37 1.34 12.05 3.87
CA GLN A 37 1.39 13.46 3.44
C GLN A 37 2.78 13.87 2.91
N LEU A 38 3.84 13.48 3.62
CA LEU A 38 5.23 13.80 3.25
C LEU A 38 5.63 13.29 1.85
N VAL A 39 5.06 12.17 1.40
CA VAL A 39 5.30 11.63 0.06
C VAL A 39 4.68 12.54 -1.00
N TRP A 40 3.48 13.06 -0.76
CA TRP A 40 2.83 14.00 -1.68
C TRP A 40 3.61 15.31 -1.79
N VAL A 41 4.04 15.89 -0.67
CA VAL A 41 4.86 17.11 -0.69
C VAL A 41 6.21 16.87 -1.39
N SER A 42 6.80 15.69 -1.23
CA SER A 42 8.03 15.31 -1.94
C SER A 42 7.83 15.18 -3.45
N ARG A 43 6.67 14.67 -3.90
CA ARG A 43 6.30 14.60 -5.32
C ARG A 43 6.10 16.00 -5.89
N LEU A 44 5.43 16.89 -5.18
CA LEU A 44 5.27 18.30 -5.57
C LEU A 44 6.63 18.98 -5.70
N ALA A 45 7.52 18.85 -4.72
CA ALA A 45 8.86 19.41 -4.80
C ALA A 45 9.61 18.94 -6.07
N ARG A 46 9.45 17.66 -6.44
CA ARG A 46 10.02 17.10 -7.67
C ARG A 46 9.39 17.66 -8.95
N GLN A 47 8.06 17.80 -9.00
CA GLN A 47 7.35 18.43 -10.13
C GLN A 47 7.78 19.89 -10.34
N HIS A 48 8.04 20.60 -9.25
CA HIS A 48 8.56 21.98 -9.26
C HIS A 48 10.09 22.06 -9.40
N HIS A 49 10.77 20.95 -9.74
CA HIS A 49 12.22 20.89 -9.93
C HIS A 49 13.03 21.49 -8.76
N THR A 50 12.58 21.26 -7.53
CA THR A 50 13.18 21.79 -6.30
C THR A 50 13.36 20.70 -5.24
N THR A 51 13.94 21.06 -4.09
CA THR A 51 14.08 20.19 -2.93
C THR A 51 12.91 20.37 -1.98
N TYR A 52 12.61 19.36 -1.16
CA TYR A 52 11.54 19.43 -0.15
C TYR A 52 11.67 20.66 0.76
N GLY A 53 12.85 20.88 1.35
CA GLY A 53 13.06 22.00 2.27
C GLY A 53 12.83 23.36 1.61
N ARG A 54 13.30 23.52 0.36
CA ARG A 54 13.06 24.75 -0.39
C ARG A 54 11.58 24.90 -0.74
N PHE A 55 10.92 23.83 -1.18
CA PHE A 55 9.49 23.84 -1.52
C PHE A 55 8.63 24.26 -0.32
N VAL A 56 8.88 23.68 0.86
CA VAL A 56 8.14 24.02 2.09
C VAL A 56 8.45 25.45 2.56
N SER A 57 9.66 25.97 2.31
CA SER A 57 9.99 27.36 2.66
C SER A 57 9.37 28.41 1.74
N THR A 58 8.99 28.02 0.52
CA THR A 58 8.45 28.96 -0.49
C THR A 58 6.93 28.95 -0.59
N HIS A 59 6.25 28.06 0.14
CA HIS A 59 4.80 27.95 0.14
C HIS A 59 4.25 27.98 1.56
N THR A 60 3.03 28.45 1.72
CA THR A 60 2.29 28.36 2.99
C THR A 60 1.74 26.94 3.20
N GLU A 61 1.29 26.64 4.42
CA GLU A 61 0.65 25.36 4.71
C GLU A 61 -0.63 25.17 3.89
N GLU A 62 -1.42 26.22 3.74
CA GLU A 62 -2.64 26.24 2.93
C GLU A 62 -2.34 25.96 1.46
N GLU A 63 -1.34 26.62 0.87
CA GLU A 63 -0.93 26.39 -0.52
C GLU A 63 -0.45 24.95 -0.74
N ILE A 64 0.36 24.41 0.18
CA ILE A 64 0.82 23.02 0.11
C ILE A 64 -0.38 22.06 0.17
N ARG A 65 -1.37 22.34 1.02
CA ARG A 65 -2.57 21.52 1.15
C ARG A 65 -3.39 21.52 -0.14
N GLU A 66 -3.62 22.67 -0.74
CA GLU A 66 -4.34 22.80 -2.01
C GLU A 66 -3.63 22.06 -3.15
N LEU A 67 -2.31 22.22 -3.27
CA LEU A 67 -1.50 21.53 -4.28
C LEU A 67 -1.51 20.00 -4.09
N VAL A 68 -1.49 19.52 -2.85
CA VAL A 68 -1.57 18.08 -2.55
C VAL A 68 -2.94 17.52 -2.95
N GLU A 69 -4.03 18.23 -2.67
CA GLU A 69 -5.37 17.78 -3.04
C GLU A 69 -5.58 17.79 -4.57
N GLN A 70 -5.03 18.79 -5.28
CA GLN A 70 -5.01 18.80 -6.74
C GLN A 70 -4.26 17.59 -7.30
N LEU A 71 -3.05 17.31 -6.81
CA LEU A 71 -2.24 16.18 -7.25
C LEU A 71 -2.92 14.82 -6.99
N LYS A 72 -3.60 14.65 -5.85
CA LYS A 72 -4.41 13.45 -5.58
C LYS A 72 -5.57 13.30 -6.56
N GLY A 73 -6.22 14.41 -6.94
CA GLY A 73 -7.30 14.43 -7.93
C GLY A 73 -6.84 14.03 -9.32
N GLU A 74 -5.64 14.44 -9.74
CA GLU A 74 -5.02 14.06 -11.02
C GLU A 74 -4.57 12.59 -11.08
N THR A 75 -4.29 11.98 -9.92
CA THR A 75 -3.79 10.59 -9.82
C THR A 75 -4.93 9.55 -9.75
N ARG A 76 -6.20 9.98 -9.88
CA ARG A 76 -7.40 9.14 -9.71
C ARG A 76 -7.92 8.56 -11.02
#